data_AF-A0A2J4RHI2-F1
#
_entry.id   AF-A0A2J4RHI2-F1
#
_cell.length_a   1.000
_cell.length_b   1.000
_cell.length_c   1.000
_cell.angle_alpha   90.00
_cell.angle_beta   90.00
_cell.angle_gamma   90.00
#
_symmetry.space_group_name_H-M   'P 1'
#
loop_
_entity.id
_entity.type
_entity.pdbx_description
1 polymer ?
#
loop_
_entity_poly.entity_id
_entity_poly.type
_entity_poly.pdbx_seq_one_letter_code
_entity_poly.pdbx_strand_id
1 'polypeptide(L)'
;LLSGCVYNSKVSTRAEQLQHHRFVLTSVNGQPLNAADKPQELSFGEKMPITGRMSVSGNMCNRFSGTGKVSDGELKVEQLAMTRMLCTDSQLNALDATLSKMLREGAQVDLTETQLTLATADQTLVYKLADLMN
;
A
#
# COMPACT_ATOMS: atom_id res chain seq x y z
N LEU A 1 -7.26 -10.81 42.05
CA LEU A 1 -7.82 -9.86 41.06
C LEU A 1 -6.67 -9.43 40.16
N LEU A 2 -6.59 -9.99 38.95
CA LEU A 2 -5.57 -9.64 37.96
C LEU A 2 -6.09 -8.42 37.17
N SER A 3 -5.56 -7.24 37.46
CA SER A 3 -5.85 -6.03 36.67
C SER A 3 -5.08 -6.10 35.35
N GLY A 4 -5.79 -6.37 34.26
CA GLY A 4 -5.28 -6.21 32.90
C GLY A 4 -5.45 -4.75 32.46
N CYS A 5 -4.34 -4.04 32.26
CA CYS A 5 -4.35 -2.74 31.60
C CYS A 5 -4.66 -2.96 30.12
N VAL A 6 -5.89 -2.66 29.70
CA VAL A 6 -6.23 -2.55 28.28
C VAL A 6 -5.60 -1.25 27.78
N TYR A 7 -4.42 -1.35 27.17
CA TYR A 7 -3.86 -0.27 26.35
C TYR A 7 -4.71 -0.16 25.08
N ASN A 8 -5.81 0.59 25.15
CA ASN A 8 -6.56 1.01 23.97
C ASN A 8 -5.87 2.24 23.34
N SER A 9 -4.60 2.08 23.00
CA SER A 9 -3.95 2.97 22.05
C SER A 9 -4.17 2.29 20.71
N LYS A 10 -5.05 2.84 19.87
CA LYS A 10 -5.14 2.44 18.46
C LYS A 10 -3.74 2.64 17.88
N VAL A 11 -2.95 1.56 17.78
CA VAL A 11 -1.58 1.63 17.25
C VAL A 11 -1.74 1.75 15.74
N SER A 12 -1.98 2.98 15.28
CA SER A 12 -2.06 3.26 13.85
C SER A 12 -0.68 3.05 13.23
N THR A 13 -0.67 2.45 12.04
CA THR A 13 0.55 2.25 11.24
C THR A 13 1.29 3.56 11.05
N ARG A 14 2.58 3.57 11.33
CA ARG A 14 3.48 4.70 11.10
C ARG A 14 4.27 4.51 9.82
N ALA A 15 4.66 5.62 9.20
CA ALA A 15 5.47 5.63 7.99
C ALA A 15 6.75 4.79 8.14
N GLU A 16 7.44 4.88 9.29
CA GLU A 16 8.65 4.15 9.63
C GLU A 16 8.53 2.63 9.52
N GLN A 17 7.34 2.09 9.73
CA GLN A 17 7.08 0.65 9.65
C GLN A 17 6.88 0.17 8.21
N LEU A 18 6.70 1.08 7.25
CA LEU A 18 6.50 0.74 5.84
C LEU A 18 7.79 0.84 5.03
N GLN A 19 8.76 1.62 5.49
CA GLN A 19 10.01 1.91 4.77
C GLN A 19 10.82 0.64 4.57
N HIS A 20 11.57 0.58 3.46
CA HIS A 20 12.46 -0.54 3.12
C HIS A 20 11.74 -1.88 2.92
N HIS A 21 10.40 -1.86 2.84
CA HIS A 21 9.61 -3.04 2.58
C HIS A 21 9.07 -3.06 1.15
N ARG A 22 9.05 -4.26 0.57
CA ARG A 22 8.36 -4.57 -0.68
C ARG A 22 7.15 -5.43 -0.39
N PHE A 23 6.01 -5.06 -0.95
CA PHE A 23 4.74 -5.76 -0.79
C PHE A 23 4.20 -6.20 -2.14
N VAL A 24 3.78 -7.46 -2.25
CA VAL A 24 3.17 -8.03 -3.47
C VAL A 24 1.67 -8.23 -3.23
N LEU A 25 0.85 -7.70 -4.13
CA LEU A 25 -0.60 -7.76 -4.06
C LEU A 25 -1.07 -9.21 -4.21
N THR A 26 -1.92 -9.66 -3.30
CA THR A 26 -2.47 -11.02 -3.28
C THR A 26 -3.98 -11.05 -3.47
N SER A 27 -4.70 -9.98 -3.10
CA SER A 27 -6.15 -9.92 -3.20
C SER A 27 -6.70 -8.51 -3.41
N VAL A 28 -7.77 -8.43 -4.19
CA VAL A 28 -8.57 -7.22 -4.45
C VAL A 28 -10.00 -7.50 -4.01
N ASN A 29 -10.50 -6.75 -3.02
CA ASN A 29 -11.86 -6.90 -2.47
C ASN A 29 -12.19 -8.34 -2.04
N GLY A 30 -11.21 -9.03 -1.46
CA GLY A 30 -11.32 -10.43 -1.01
C GLY A 30 -11.21 -11.47 -2.13
N GLN A 31 -11.10 -11.05 -3.40
CA GLN A 31 -10.85 -11.95 -4.52
C GLN A 31 -9.34 -12.13 -4.72
N PRO A 32 -8.82 -13.36 -4.68
CA PRO A 32 -7.40 -13.60 -4.92
C PRO A 32 -7.03 -13.21 -6.35
N LEU A 33 -5.86 -12.63 -6.52
CA LEU A 33 -5.26 -12.46 -7.84
C LEU A 33 -4.51 -13.74 -8.20
N ASN A 34 -4.70 -14.21 -9.42
CA ASN A 34 -3.82 -15.22 -9.99
C ASN A 34 -2.42 -14.62 -10.13
N ALA A 35 -1.39 -15.44 -9.94
CA ALA A 35 -0.02 -15.01 -10.16
C ALA A 35 0.11 -14.55 -11.63
N ALA A 36 0.15 -13.24 -11.84
CA ALA A 36 0.45 -12.68 -13.15
C ALA A 36 1.93 -12.91 -13.47
N ASP A 37 2.27 -12.97 -14.77
CA ASP A 37 3.66 -13.11 -15.23
C ASP A 37 4.59 -12.05 -14.63
N LYS A 38 4.02 -10.91 -14.23
CA LYS A 38 4.68 -9.86 -13.47
C LYS A 38 3.93 -9.60 -12.16
N PRO A 39 4.58 -9.67 -10.99
CA PRO A 39 3.94 -9.41 -9.72
C PRO A 39 3.49 -7.94 -9.62
N GLN A 40 2.26 -7.74 -9.13
CA GLN A 40 1.74 -6.43 -8.78
C GLN A 40 2.34 -6.05 -7.42
N GLU A 41 3.12 -4.97 -7.36
CA GLU A 41 3.91 -4.63 -6.19
C GLU A 41 3.80 -3.16 -5.79
N LEU A 42 4.09 -2.92 -4.52
CA LEU A 42 4.10 -1.62 -3.85
C LEU A 42 5.30 -1.58 -2.89
N SER A 43 5.99 -0.46 -2.85
CA SER A 43 7.16 -0.24 -2.01
C SER A 43 7.21 1.19 -1.50
N PHE A 44 7.85 1.37 -0.35
CA PHE A 44 7.99 2.65 0.32
C PHE A 44 9.47 2.96 0.54
N GLY A 45 9.88 4.13 0.07
CA GLY A 45 11.22 4.65 0.29
C GLY A 45 11.39 5.23 1.70
N GLU A 46 12.57 5.77 1.96
CA GLU A 46 12.86 6.42 3.24
C GLU A 46 11.97 7.65 3.48
N LYS A 47 11.52 7.82 4.73
CA LYS A 47 10.79 9.02 5.15
C LYS A 47 11.78 10.14 5.40
N MET A 48 11.59 11.26 4.72
CA MET A 48 12.32 12.49 4.99
C MET A 48 11.90 13.07 6.36
N PRO A 49 12.80 13.20 7.34
CA PRO A 49 12.44 13.68 8.68
C PRO A 49 11.85 15.09 8.69
N ILE A 50 12.33 15.97 7.79
CA ILE A 50 11.92 17.37 7.73
C ILE A 50 10.49 17.52 7.21
N THR A 51 10.13 16.79 6.16
CA THR A 51 8.81 16.93 5.51
C THR A 51 7.80 15.89 6.00
N GLY A 52 8.28 14.81 6.62
CA GLY A 52 7.48 13.67 7.03
C GLY A 52 6.96 12.83 5.86
N ARG A 53 7.52 13.01 4.66
CA ARG A 53 7.07 12.36 3.42
C ARG A 53 8.03 11.28 2.96
N MET A 54 7.52 10.30 2.22
CA MET A 54 8.30 9.20 1.65
C MET A 54 7.97 8.98 0.18
N SER A 55 8.90 8.39 -0.56
CA SER A 55 8.60 7.91 -1.92
C SER A 55 7.67 6.70 -1.83
N VAL A 56 6.68 6.65 -2.71
CA VAL A 56 5.79 5.51 -2.89
C VAL A 56 5.88 5.09 -4.35
N SER A 57 6.20 3.83 -4.61
CA SER A 57 6.38 3.34 -5.98
C SER A 57 6.00 1.88 -6.11
N GLY A 58 5.75 1.46 -7.34
CA GLY A 58 5.44 0.06 -7.63
C GLY A 58 4.92 -0.12 -9.04
N ASN A 59 4.24 -1.24 -9.25
CA ASN A 59 3.54 -1.49 -10.50
C ASN A 59 2.27 -2.29 -10.30
N MET A 60 1.25 -1.93 -11.07
CA MET A 60 0.07 -2.75 -11.28
C MET A 60 0.07 -3.22 -12.74
N CYS A 61 -0.80 -2.67 -13.60
CA CYS A 61 -0.57 -2.70 -15.04
C CYS A 61 0.50 -1.66 -15.41
N ASN A 62 0.31 -0.43 -14.92
CA ASN A 62 1.26 0.65 -15.09
C ASN A 62 2.26 0.74 -13.94
N ARG A 63 3.47 1.21 -14.25
CA ARG A 63 4.41 1.63 -13.21
C ARG A 63 3.90 2.94 -12.63
N PHE A 64 4.00 3.09 -11.32
CA PHE A 64 3.61 4.31 -10.64
C PHE A 64 4.69 4.76 -9.66
N SER A 65 4.72 6.07 -9.43
CA SER A 65 5.53 6.70 -8.39
C SER A 65 4.85 7.97 -7.88
N GLY A 66 5.15 8.34 -6.65
CA GLY A 66 4.63 9.56 -6.04
C GLY A 66 5.23 9.80 -4.66
N THR A 67 4.78 10.88 -4.01
CA THR A 67 5.27 11.26 -2.70
C THR A 67 4.14 11.12 -1.66
N GLY A 68 4.26 10.11 -0.80
CA GLY A 68 3.29 9.75 0.22
C GLY A 68 3.55 10.37 1.59
N LYS A 69 2.50 10.53 2.39
CA LYS A 69 2.55 10.81 3.82
C LYS A 69 1.61 9.86 4.54
N VAL A 70 2.04 9.34 5.69
CA VAL A 70 1.19 8.57 6.60
C VAL A 70 0.88 9.41 7.83
N SER A 71 -0.39 9.64 8.11
CA SER A 71 -0.88 10.33 9.31
C SER A 71 -2.07 9.56 9.86
N ASP A 72 -2.09 9.29 11.16
CA ASP A 72 -3.22 8.64 11.84
C ASP A 72 -3.62 7.26 11.26
N GLY A 73 -2.68 6.60 10.58
CA GLY A 73 -2.89 5.32 9.89
C GLY A 73 -3.38 5.47 8.45
N GLU A 74 -3.55 6.69 7.94
CA GLU A 74 -3.94 6.94 6.55
C GLU A 74 -2.72 7.28 5.68
N LEU A 75 -2.57 6.58 4.55
CA LEU A 75 -1.62 6.88 3.50
C LEU A 75 -2.27 7.74 2.42
N LYS A 76 -1.72 8.93 2.21
CA LYS A 76 -2.08 9.81 1.11
C LYS A 76 -0.87 10.12 0.25
N VAL A 77 -1.01 9.95 -1.07
CA VAL A 77 0.05 10.14 -2.06
C VAL A 77 -0.28 11.32 -2.95
N GLU A 78 0.59 12.31 -2.92
CA GLU A 78 0.55 13.45 -3.84
C GLU A 78 1.56 13.24 -4.96
N GLN A 79 1.38 14.00 -6.05
CA GLN A 79 2.24 13.91 -7.24
C GLN A 79 2.32 12.48 -7.82
N LEU A 80 1.26 11.67 -7.61
CA LEU A 80 1.18 10.33 -8.18
C LEU A 80 1.20 10.43 -9.71
N ALA A 81 2.20 9.81 -10.32
CA ALA A 81 2.39 9.67 -11.74
C ALA A 81 2.35 8.18 -12.11
N MET A 82 1.83 7.88 -13.30
CA MET A 82 1.80 6.52 -13.84
C MET A 82 2.23 6.52 -15.30
N THR A 83 2.76 5.40 -15.78
CA THR A 83 2.99 5.16 -17.21
C THR A 83 1.65 5.02 -17.96
N ARG A 84 1.73 4.87 -19.29
CA ARG A 84 0.56 4.62 -20.18
C ARG A 84 0.77 3.35 -21.02
N MET A 85 0.94 2.23 -20.34
CA MET A 85 0.94 0.88 -20.90
C MET A 85 -0.49 0.40 -21.02
N LEU A 86 -0.76 -0.36 -22.10
CA LEU A 86 -2.02 -1.05 -22.28
C LEU A 86 -1.84 -2.50 -21.81
N CYS A 87 -2.56 -2.91 -20.78
CA CYS A 87 -2.63 -4.32 -20.41
C CYS A 87 -3.80 -4.99 -21.12
N THR A 88 -3.57 -6.19 -21.62
CA THR A 88 -4.61 -7.04 -22.23
C THR A 88 -5.61 -7.53 -21.18
N ASP A 89 -5.17 -7.61 -19.93
CA ASP A 89 -6.00 -7.94 -18.78
C ASP A 89 -6.82 -6.72 -18.31
N SER A 90 -8.14 -6.82 -18.46
CA SER A 90 -9.08 -5.79 -18.02
C SER A 90 -9.09 -5.55 -16.50
N GLN A 91 -8.79 -6.58 -15.69
CA GLN A 91 -8.72 -6.48 -14.24
C GLN A 91 -7.51 -5.65 -13.83
N LEU A 92 -6.35 -5.83 -14.49
CA LEU A 92 -5.15 -5.05 -14.22
C LEU A 92 -5.30 -3.57 -14.61
N ASN A 93 -6.01 -3.27 -15.71
CA ASN A 93 -6.31 -1.87 -16.07
C ASN A 93 -7.23 -1.21 -15.04
N ALA A 94 -8.25 -1.92 -14.54
CA ALA A 94 -9.14 -1.39 -13.50
C ALA A 94 -8.38 -1.17 -12.17
N LEU A 95 -7.39 -2.02 -11.88
CA LEU A 95 -6.57 -1.93 -10.68
C LEU A 95 -5.73 -0.65 -10.65
N ASP A 96 -5.19 -0.18 -11.79
CA ASP A 96 -4.47 1.10 -11.86
C ASP A 96 -5.33 2.29 -11.40
N ALA A 97 -6.57 2.35 -11.90
CA ALA A 97 -7.53 3.40 -11.56
C ALA A 97 -7.95 3.32 -10.09
N THR A 98 -8.19 2.09 -9.61
CA THR A 98 -8.56 1.81 -8.22
C THR A 98 -7.47 2.26 -7.26
N LEU A 99 -6.23 1.80 -7.48
CA LEU A 99 -5.07 2.18 -6.65
C LEU A 99 -4.85 3.70 -6.70
N SER A 100 -4.93 4.31 -7.88
CA SER A 100 -4.77 5.76 -8.03
C SER A 100 -5.77 6.56 -7.20
N LYS A 101 -7.04 6.13 -7.21
CA LYS A 101 -8.09 6.77 -6.43
C LYS A 101 -7.81 6.62 -4.93
N MET A 102 -7.55 5.39 -4.48
CA MET A 102 -7.26 5.08 -3.08
C MET A 102 -6.09 5.92 -2.54
N LEU A 103 -4.98 5.96 -3.27
CA LEU A 103 -3.79 6.70 -2.84
C LEU A 103 -3.99 8.22 -2.85
N ARG A 104 -4.80 8.78 -3.75
CA ARG A 104 -5.06 10.22 -3.81
C ARG A 104 -6.05 10.68 -2.75
N GLU A 105 -7.11 9.91 -2.52
CA GLU A 105 -8.14 10.24 -1.53
C GLU A 105 -7.65 10.03 -0.10
N GLY A 106 -6.83 9.01 0.10
CA GLY A 106 -6.35 8.56 1.40
C GLY A 106 -6.83 7.14 1.65
N ALA A 107 -5.91 6.22 1.87
CA ALA A 107 -6.21 4.83 2.19
C ALA A 107 -5.77 4.52 3.63
N GLN A 108 -6.66 3.91 4.40
CA GLN A 108 -6.32 3.36 5.70
C GLN A 108 -5.31 2.24 5.52
N VAL A 109 -4.28 2.25 6.35
CA VAL A 109 -3.16 1.33 6.31
C VAL A 109 -3.17 0.49 7.58
N ASP A 110 -3.39 -0.79 7.38
CA ASP A 110 -3.20 -1.80 8.41
C ASP A 110 -1.98 -2.64 8.05
N LEU A 111 -0.98 -2.65 8.94
CA LEU A 111 0.25 -3.38 8.76
C LEU A 111 0.40 -4.40 9.89
N THR A 112 0.59 -5.64 9.49
CA THR A 112 0.98 -6.75 10.37
C THR A 112 2.42 -7.17 10.05
N GLU A 113 2.93 -8.19 10.73
CA GLU A 113 4.29 -8.71 10.50
C GLU A 113 4.55 -9.15 9.05
N THR A 114 3.53 -9.64 8.34
CA THR A 114 3.70 -10.22 6.99
C THR A 114 2.72 -9.70 5.95
N GLN A 115 1.83 -8.79 6.31
CA GLN A 115 0.77 -8.32 5.43
C GLN A 115 0.54 -6.82 5.58
N LEU A 116 0.35 -6.16 4.45
CA LEU A 116 -0.12 -4.79 4.33
C LEU A 116 -1.54 -4.82 3.74
N THR A 117 -2.46 -4.10 4.37
CA THR A 117 -3.81 -3.88 3.86
C THR A 117 -4.03 -2.39 3.63
N LEU A 118 -4.42 -2.03 2.40
CA LEU A 118 -4.91 -0.69 2.08
C LEU A 118 -6.43 -0.76 1.94
N ALA A 119 -7.14 0.11 2.65
CA ALA A 119 -8.61 0.13 2.63
C ALA A 119 -9.17 1.55 2.50
N THR A 120 -10.23 1.67 1.71
CA THR A 120 -11.13 2.83 1.71
C THR A 120 -12.56 2.34 2.01
N ALA A 121 -13.55 3.22 1.94
CA ALA A 121 -14.95 2.83 2.16
C ALA A 121 -15.43 1.73 1.20
N ASP A 122 -14.93 1.74 -0.04
CA ASP A 122 -15.45 0.89 -1.12
C ASP A 122 -14.46 -0.18 -1.60
N GLN A 123 -13.18 -0.09 -1.20
CA GLN A 123 -12.11 -0.90 -1.77
C GLN A 123 -11.17 -1.42 -0.70
N THR A 124 -10.66 -2.63 -0.90
CA THR A 124 -9.63 -3.25 -0.06
C THR A 124 -8.60 -3.95 -0.94
N LEU A 125 -7.33 -3.62 -0.72
CA LEU A 125 -6.18 -4.24 -1.38
C LEU A 125 -5.31 -4.90 -0.32
N VAL A 126 -5.05 -6.19 -0.47
CA VAL A 126 -4.24 -6.98 0.46
C VAL A 126 -2.94 -7.37 -0.21
N TYR A 127 -1.83 -7.11 0.48
CA TYR A 127 -0.49 -7.39 0.01
C TYR A 127 0.27 -8.23 1.01
N LYS A 128 1.12 -9.12 0.53
CA LYS A 128 2.06 -9.90 1.33
C LYS A 128 3.43 -9.24 1.32
N LEU A 129 4.09 -9.19 2.49
CA LEU A 129 5.48 -8.78 2.60
C LEU A 129 6.36 -9.73 1.78
N ALA A 130 7.20 -9.15 0.94
CA ALA A 130 8.01 -9.85 -0.04
C ALA A 130 9.40 -9.22 -0.09
N ASP A 131 9.96 -8.87 1.06
CA ASP A 131 11.33 -8.35 1.13
C ASP A 131 12.31 -9.36 0.53
N LEU A 132 13.32 -8.84 -0.15
CA LEU A 132 14.46 -9.63 -0.58
C LEU A 132 15.27 -9.97 0.68
N MET A 133 14.87 -11.02 1.39
CA MET A 133 15.76 -11.70 2.32
C MET A 133 16.89 -12.29 1.49
N ASN A 134 18.10 -11.75 1.66
CA ASN A 134 19.33 -12.42 1.25
C ASN A 134 19.76 -13.37 2.35
#